data_AF-U2VJ39-F1
#
_entry.id   AF-U2VJ39-F1
#
_cell.length_a   1.000
_cell.length_b   1.000
_cell.length_c   1.000
_cell.angle_alpha   90.00
_cell.angle_beta   90.00
_cell.angle_gamma   90.00
#
_symmetry.space_group_name_H-M   'P 1'
#
loop_
_entity.id
_entity.type
_entity.pdbx_description
1 polymer ?
#
loop_
_entity_poly.entity_id
_entity_poly.type
_entity_poly.pdbx_seq_one_letter_code
_entity_poly.pdbx_strand_id
1 'polypeptide(L)'
;MIKRICEWLADSWEQCIELILIFILPWLPFKFDFQAAIEVGKPDKLNDFASLLTYYAMAHGNASISIVLVLFGVIAAHKINAGRILNRGNHFHRHTMLWYWICSKVLGYNKCKLMLVPIYSQFKLVLADTFAEYDYGADDYYEVVGEEEVALNTKPAREDTDCSTPQTVNIVISDTYPLTEKLLPPSCLKHETITLQRKTNEQTKARCYSPTLVKAVVDTVRTLPNGCRVNVFPTTNPKNTYMIVYKAFKTGGRDNIGSLYVYKQPNNESYWHFAEKGVRIYPRMVLRRIITRCFRQKSSVFSDL
;
A
#
# COMPACT_ATOMS: atom_id res chain seq x y z
N MET A 1 8.29 -17.82 -16.50
CA MET A 1 8.16 -17.87 -15.03
C MET A 1 9.50 -17.63 -14.33
N ILE A 2 10.56 -18.35 -14.72
CA ILE A 2 11.93 -18.23 -14.16
C ILE A 2 12.46 -16.79 -14.17
N LYS A 3 12.41 -16.08 -15.31
CA LYS A 3 12.86 -14.68 -15.43
C LYS A 3 12.25 -13.75 -14.37
N ARG A 4 10.94 -13.88 -14.11
CA ARG A 4 10.23 -13.08 -13.10
C ARG A 4 10.69 -13.38 -11.68
N ILE A 5 11.03 -14.64 -11.40
CA ILE A 5 11.54 -15.05 -10.09
C ILE A 5 12.96 -14.52 -9.90
N CYS A 6 13.81 -14.60 -10.92
CA CYS A 6 15.16 -14.05 -10.89
C CYS A 6 15.16 -12.53 -10.69
N GLU A 7 14.31 -11.80 -11.42
CA GLU A 7 14.15 -10.34 -11.26
C GLU A 7 13.68 -9.98 -9.84
N TRP A 8 12.71 -10.73 -9.31
CA TRP A 8 12.22 -10.51 -7.95
C TRP A 8 13.29 -10.84 -6.90
N LEU A 9 14.03 -11.94 -7.06
CA LEU A 9 15.13 -12.29 -6.16
C LEU A 9 16.24 -11.25 -6.20
N ALA A 10 16.62 -10.76 -7.38
CA ALA A 10 17.62 -9.71 -7.52
C ALA A 10 17.20 -8.39 -6.84
N ASP A 11 15.89 -8.11 -6.79
CA ASP A 11 15.32 -6.95 -6.08
C ASP A 11 15.22 -7.16 -4.56
N SER A 12 15.04 -8.42 -4.13
CA SER A 12 14.66 -8.76 -2.74
C SER A 12 15.67 -9.62 -1.98
N TRP A 13 16.89 -9.80 -2.51
CA TRP A 13 17.87 -10.75 -1.95
C TRP A 13 18.30 -10.38 -0.53
N GLU A 14 18.49 -9.09 -0.22
CA GLU A 14 18.84 -8.61 1.13
C GLU A 14 17.76 -9.04 2.14
N GLN A 15 16.49 -8.82 1.80
CA GLN A 15 15.35 -9.18 2.65
C GLN A 15 15.21 -10.70 2.78
N CYS A 16 15.50 -11.45 1.71
CA CYS A 16 15.53 -12.92 1.76
C CYS A 16 16.62 -13.42 2.73
N ILE A 17 17.82 -12.86 2.70
CA ILE A 17 18.91 -13.24 3.62
C ILE A 17 18.52 -12.94 5.06
N GLU A 18 17.96 -11.76 5.34
CA GLU A 18 17.52 -11.39 6.69
C GLU A 18 16.45 -12.36 7.22
N LEU A 19 15.46 -12.73 6.38
CA LEU A 19 14.44 -13.72 6.74
C LEU A 19 15.04 -15.11 6.98
N ILE A 20 15.99 -15.54 6.15
CA ILE A 20 16.69 -16.82 6.33
C ILE A 20 17.45 -16.82 7.66
N LEU A 21 18.16 -15.74 7.98
CA LEU A 21 18.89 -15.61 9.25
C LEU A 21 17.92 -15.70 10.43
N ILE A 22 16.81 -14.96 10.42
CA ILE A 22 15.77 -15.03 11.46
C ILE A 22 15.19 -16.45 11.56
N PHE A 23 15.00 -17.14 10.43
CA PHE A 23 14.47 -18.50 10.39
C PHE A 23 15.44 -19.56 10.95
N ILE A 24 16.76 -19.31 10.89
CA ILE A 24 17.79 -20.20 11.43
C ILE A 24 17.95 -20.05 12.95
N LEU A 25 17.75 -18.84 13.50
CA LEU A 25 17.92 -18.56 14.93
C LEU A 25 17.23 -19.56 15.90
N PRO A 26 15.97 -20.01 15.68
CA PRO A 26 15.31 -20.96 16.58
C PRO A 26 16.04 -22.31 16.70
N TRP A 27 16.86 -22.69 15.73
CA TRP A 27 17.52 -23.98 15.68
C TRP A 27 18.87 -24.00 16.41
N LEU A 28 19.48 -22.82 16.63
CA LEU A 28 20.79 -22.71 17.26
C LEU A 28 20.81 -23.32 18.68
N PRO A 29 19.81 -23.08 19.57
CA PRO A 29 19.84 -23.63 20.93
C PRO A 29 19.76 -25.16 20.99
N PHE A 30 19.34 -25.83 19.93
CA PHE A 30 19.31 -27.29 19.86
C PHE A 30 20.63 -27.89 19.36
N LYS A 31 21.57 -27.06 18.92
CA LYS A 31 22.89 -27.47 18.42
C LYS A 31 24.03 -27.02 19.31
N PHE A 32 23.85 -25.94 20.06
CA PHE A 32 24.85 -25.37 20.94
C PHE A 32 24.31 -25.24 22.36
N ASP A 33 25.16 -25.47 23.35
CA ASP A 33 24.81 -25.29 24.76
C ASP A 33 24.95 -23.81 25.15
N PHE A 34 23.88 -23.05 24.97
CA PHE A 34 23.82 -21.64 25.34
C PHE A 34 23.82 -21.42 26.85
N GLN A 35 23.35 -22.40 27.64
CA GLN A 35 23.31 -22.30 29.09
C GLN A 35 24.72 -22.39 29.69
N ALA A 36 25.58 -23.23 29.10
CA ALA A 36 26.99 -23.29 29.47
C ALA A 36 27.82 -22.13 28.90
N ALA A 37 27.45 -21.61 27.73
CA ALA A 37 28.23 -20.59 27.03
C ALA A 37 28.02 -19.15 27.54
N ILE A 38 26.87 -18.86 28.16
CA ILE A 38 26.50 -17.50 28.61
C ILE A 38 26.35 -17.51 30.13
N GLU A 39 27.29 -16.86 30.83
CA GLU A 39 27.14 -16.60 32.26
C GLU A 39 26.03 -15.58 32.49
N VAL A 40 24.93 -16.02 33.08
CA VAL A 40 23.83 -15.13 33.45
C VAL A 40 24.04 -14.65 34.89
N GLY A 41 23.97 -13.32 35.08
CA GLY A 41 24.02 -12.71 36.41
C GLY A 41 22.89 -13.17 37.33
N LYS A 42 23.08 -13.00 38.64
CA LYS A 42 22.05 -13.35 39.63
C LYS A 42 20.82 -12.45 39.48
N PRO A 43 19.59 -12.98 39.59
CA PRO A 43 18.35 -12.26 39.27
C PRO A 43 18.12 -11.02 40.14
N ASP A 44 18.59 -11.03 41.38
CA ASP A 44 18.56 -9.92 42.34
C ASP A 44 19.43 -8.72 41.94
N LYS A 45 20.28 -8.87 40.92
CA LYS A 45 21.18 -7.83 40.41
C LYS A 45 20.87 -7.40 38.97
N LEU A 46 19.81 -7.96 38.36
CA LEU A 46 19.41 -7.65 36.99
C LEU A 46 18.45 -6.45 36.97
N ASN A 47 18.91 -5.35 36.40
CA ASN A 47 18.17 -4.08 36.42
C ASN A 47 17.54 -3.72 35.06
N ASP A 48 17.91 -4.41 33.98
CA ASP A 48 17.38 -4.16 32.65
C ASP A 48 16.52 -5.33 32.14
N PHE A 49 15.51 -4.99 31.35
CA PHE A 49 14.55 -5.96 30.83
C PHE A 49 15.19 -7.04 29.95
N ALA A 50 16.23 -6.69 29.18
CA ALA A 50 16.89 -7.65 28.30
C ALA A 50 17.62 -8.73 29.10
N SER A 51 18.34 -8.34 30.17
CA SER A 51 19.01 -9.29 31.05
C SER A 51 18.03 -10.15 31.85
N LEU A 52 16.90 -9.61 32.30
CA LEU A 52 15.83 -10.41 32.92
C LEU A 52 15.28 -11.44 31.93
N LEU A 53 15.00 -11.02 30.69
CA LEU A 53 14.46 -11.89 29.66
C LEU A 53 15.43 -13.03 29.31
N THR A 54 16.74 -12.74 29.19
CA THR A 54 17.75 -13.78 28.93
C THR A 54 17.88 -14.74 30.12
N TYR A 55 17.83 -14.25 31.36
CA TYR A 55 17.82 -15.11 32.55
C TYR A 55 16.66 -16.11 32.55
N TYR A 56 15.43 -15.62 32.39
CA TYR A 56 14.27 -16.51 32.34
C TYR A 56 14.32 -17.47 31.15
N ALA A 57 14.86 -17.02 30.01
CA ALA A 57 15.03 -17.89 28.85
C ALA A 57 16.01 -19.03 29.12
N MET A 58 17.15 -18.75 29.76
CA MET A 58 18.12 -19.77 30.13
C MET A 58 17.55 -20.74 31.17
N ALA A 59 16.75 -20.26 32.12
CA ALA A 59 16.15 -21.11 33.15
C ALA A 59 15.13 -22.14 32.59
N HIS A 60 14.47 -21.84 31.47
CA HIS A 60 13.40 -22.69 30.89
C HIS A 60 13.86 -23.53 29.69
N GLY A 61 15.15 -23.50 29.36
CA GLY A 61 15.78 -24.38 28.37
C GLY A 61 15.70 -23.91 26.91
N ASN A 62 16.06 -24.79 25.99
CA ASN A 62 16.33 -24.44 24.60
C ASN A 62 15.16 -23.76 23.88
N ALA A 63 13.92 -24.18 24.14
CA ALA A 63 12.74 -23.60 23.50
C ALA A 63 12.53 -22.12 23.85
N SER A 64 12.73 -21.73 25.12
CA SER A 64 12.63 -20.33 25.53
C SER A 64 13.80 -19.50 25.00
N ILE A 65 15.00 -20.06 24.96
CA ILE A 65 16.17 -19.43 24.32
C ILE A 65 15.88 -19.15 22.84
N SER A 66 15.30 -20.11 22.11
CA SER A 66 14.92 -19.94 20.70
C SER A 66 13.96 -18.78 20.48
N ILE A 67 12.93 -18.64 21.33
CA ILE A 67 11.96 -17.53 21.25
C ILE A 67 12.67 -16.19 21.46
N VAL A 68 13.52 -16.08 22.48
CA VAL A 68 14.24 -14.84 22.78
C VAL A 68 15.25 -14.49 21.69
N LEU A 69 15.94 -15.48 21.10
CA LEU A 69 16.82 -15.24 19.96
C LEU A 69 16.07 -14.71 18.75
N VAL A 70 14.91 -15.28 18.41
CA VAL A 70 14.06 -14.77 17.33
C VAL A 70 13.63 -13.34 17.61
N LEU A 71 13.20 -13.05 18.85
CA LEU A 71 12.81 -11.70 19.24
C LEU A 71 13.97 -10.71 19.06
N PHE A 72 15.18 -11.04 19.53
CA PHE A 72 16.35 -10.20 19.33
C PHE A 72 16.74 -10.07 17.85
N GLY A 73 16.61 -11.15 17.06
CA GLY A 73 16.83 -11.11 15.61
C GLY A 73 15.89 -10.15 14.89
N VAL A 74 14.60 -10.19 15.22
CA VAL A 74 13.60 -9.26 14.68
C VAL A 74 13.90 -7.82 15.12
N ILE A 75 14.21 -7.59 16.41
CA ILE A 75 14.59 -6.26 16.91
C ILE A 75 15.84 -5.73 16.20
N ALA A 76 16.84 -6.58 15.97
CA ALA A 76 18.05 -6.22 15.26
C ALA A 76 17.75 -5.86 13.80
N ALA A 77 16.94 -6.68 13.10
CA ALA A 77 16.50 -6.38 11.73
C ALA A 77 15.79 -5.02 11.65
N HIS A 78 14.87 -4.74 12.59
CA HIS A 78 14.19 -3.44 12.67
C HIS A 78 15.17 -2.28 12.84
N LYS A 79 16.16 -2.41 13.72
CA LYS A 79 17.19 -1.36 13.91
C LYS A 79 18.03 -1.14 12.65
N ILE A 80 18.42 -2.20 11.96
CA ILE A 80 19.22 -2.15 10.73
C ILE A 80 18.43 -1.49 9.58
N ASN A 81 17.14 -1.79 9.48
CA ASN A 81 16.29 -1.40 8.37
C ASN A 81 15.50 -0.11 8.57
N ALA A 82 15.41 0.41 9.81
CA ALA A 82 14.62 1.61 10.12
C ALA A 82 14.97 2.83 9.25
N GLY A 83 16.25 2.98 8.87
CA GLY A 83 16.73 4.06 8.00
C GLY A 83 16.81 3.67 6.50
N ARG A 84 16.52 2.42 6.14
CA ARG A 84 16.61 1.94 4.76
C ARG A 84 15.29 2.15 4.02
N ILE A 85 15.41 2.38 2.71
CA ILE A 85 14.28 2.53 1.80
C ILE A 85 14.13 1.21 1.03
N LEU A 86 12.95 0.61 1.08
CA LEU A 86 12.58 -0.56 0.28
C LEU A 86 12.34 -0.17 -1.19
N ASN A 87 12.47 -1.12 -2.12
CA ASN A 87 12.37 -0.93 -3.58
C ASN A 87 13.52 -0.06 -4.12
N ARG A 88 14.77 -0.52 -3.94
CA ARG A 88 15.96 0.16 -4.47
C ARG A 88 16.25 -0.29 -5.89
N GLY A 89 16.98 0.53 -6.63
CA GLY A 89 17.37 0.25 -8.01
C GLY A 89 16.42 0.87 -9.04
N ASN A 90 16.59 0.43 -10.29
CA ASN A 90 15.91 0.98 -11.47
C ASN A 90 15.22 -0.13 -12.27
N HIS A 91 14.32 -0.85 -11.60
CA HIS A 91 13.52 -1.92 -12.21
C HIS A 91 12.11 -1.88 -11.64
N PHE A 92 11.20 -2.59 -12.31
CA PHE A 92 9.78 -2.52 -11.97
C PHE A 92 9.44 -3.47 -10.82
N HIS A 93 9.04 -2.91 -9.67
CA HIS A 93 8.80 -3.64 -8.44
C HIS A 93 7.43 -4.35 -8.46
N ARG A 94 7.44 -5.67 -8.64
CA ARG A 94 6.23 -6.51 -8.75
C ARG A 94 5.97 -7.34 -7.49
N HIS A 95 5.95 -6.68 -6.33
CA HIS A 95 5.71 -7.36 -5.07
C HIS A 95 4.21 -7.54 -4.76
N THR A 96 3.91 -8.56 -3.97
CA THR A 96 2.59 -8.77 -3.38
C THR A 96 2.42 -7.87 -2.15
N MET A 97 1.18 -7.61 -1.73
CA MET A 97 0.94 -6.87 -0.48
C MET A 97 1.46 -7.61 0.75
N LEU A 98 1.46 -8.96 0.73
CA LEU A 98 2.04 -9.77 1.79
C LEU A 98 3.55 -9.53 1.91
N TRP A 99 4.26 -9.45 0.79
CA TRP A 99 5.69 -9.15 0.81
C TRP A 99 5.97 -7.77 1.41
N TYR A 100 5.24 -6.74 0.98
CA TYR A 100 5.35 -5.41 1.58
C TYR A 100 5.05 -5.40 3.08
N TRP A 101 4.05 -6.17 3.51
CA TRP A 101 3.73 -6.33 4.93
C TRP A 101 4.87 -7.00 5.72
N ILE A 102 5.49 -8.05 5.18
CA ILE A 102 6.65 -8.72 5.80
C ILE A 102 7.81 -7.73 5.92
N CYS A 103 8.15 -7.01 4.86
CA CYS A 103 9.23 -6.02 4.88
C CYS A 103 8.97 -4.91 5.91
N SER A 104 7.73 -4.43 6.02
CA SER A 104 7.36 -3.39 6.98
C SER A 104 7.33 -3.90 8.43
N LYS A 105 6.63 -5.01 8.69
CA LYS A 105 6.31 -5.45 10.06
C LYS A 105 7.33 -6.41 10.66
N VAL A 106 7.91 -7.28 9.84
CA VAL A 106 8.89 -8.28 10.30
C VAL A 106 10.30 -7.75 10.17
N LEU A 107 10.65 -7.19 9.01
CA LEU A 107 12.01 -6.68 8.77
C LEU A 107 12.22 -5.23 9.22
N GLY A 108 11.14 -4.47 9.43
CA GLY A 108 11.20 -3.11 10.00
C GLY A 108 11.62 -2.01 9.02
N TYR A 109 11.36 -2.19 7.73
CA TYR A 109 11.49 -1.10 6.75
C TYR A 109 10.40 -0.05 7.00
N ASN A 110 10.82 1.19 7.31
CA ASN A 110 9.89 2.30 7.54
C ASN A 110 9.59 3.12 6.28
N LYS A 111 10.45 3.05 5.26
CA LYS A 111 10.36 3.85 4.04
C LYS A 111 10.25 2.97 2.81
N CYS A 112 9.40 3.34 1.85
CA CYS A 112 9.23 2.61 0.60
C CYS A 112 9.24 3.56 -0.60
N LYS A 113 10.04 3.25 -1.63
CA LYS A 113 10.00 3.96 -2.90
C LYS A 113 8.79 3.53 -3.73
N LEU A 114 8.04 4.50 -4.26
CA LEU A 114 6.86 4.33 -5.13
C LEU A 114 7.20 4.43 -6.62
N MET A 115 8.36 4.97 -6.98
CA MET A 115 8.85 4.93 -8.36
C MET A 115 8.95 3.48 -8.84
N LEU A 116 8.52 3.23 -10.09
CA LEU A 116 8.48 1.91 -10.71
C LEU A 116 7.63 0.85 -9.96
N VAL A 117 6.76 1.29 -9.03
CA VAL A 117 5.71 0.47 -8.43
C VAL A 117 4.43 0.64 -9.25
N PRO A 118 3.69 -0.43 -9.59
CA PRO A 118 2.41 -0.30 -10.27
C PRO A 118 1.43 0.63 -9.53
N ILE A 119 0.73 1.52 -10.26
CA ILE A 119 -0.16 2.54 -9.66
C ILE A 119 -1.19 1.91 -8.70
N TYR A 120 -1.85 0.80 -9.08
CA TYR A 120 -2.79 0.11 -8.19
C TYR A 120 -2.14 -0.40 -6.89
N SER A 121 -0.86 -0.77 -6.92
CA SER A 121 -0.11 -1.16 -5.72
C SER A 121 0.22 0.07 -4.87
N GLN A 122 0.55 1.21 -5.48
CA GLN A 122 0.73 2.48 -4.77
C GLN A 122 -0.55 2.86 -4.00
N PHE A 123 -1.73 2.73 -4.62
CA PHE A 123 -3.03 2.91 -3.95
C PHE A 123 -3.16 2.04 -2.69
N LYS A 124 -2.87 0.73 -2.81
CA LYS A 124 -2.96 -0.19 -1.68
C LYS A 124 -1.98 0.16 -0.56
N LEU A 125 -0.73 0.47 -0.91
CA LEU A 125 0.30 0.81 0.06
C LEU A 125 -0.10 2.04 0.88
N VAL A 126 -0.43 3.13 0.20
CA VAL A 126 -0.72 4.43 0.84
C VAL A 126 -2.01 4.39 1.68
N LEU A 127 -3.04 3.67 1.22
CA LEU A 127 -4.30 3.53 1.98
C LEU A 127 -4.16 2.61 3.20
N ALA A 128 -3.28 1.60 3.13
CA ALA A 128 -3.08 0.65 4.21
C ALA A 128 -2.05 1.12 5.24
N ASP A 129 -1.43 2.29 5.06
CA ASP A 129 -0.33 2.77 5.92
C ASP A 129 0.75 1.70 6.10
N THR A 130 1.11 1.05 4.99
CA THR A 130 2.07 -0.08 5.05
C THR A 130 3.43 0.40 5.52
N PHE A 131 3.86 1.59 5.09
CA PHE A 131 5.12 2.22 5.48
C PHE A 131 4.83 3.57 6.14
N ALA A 132 5.72 4.02 7.01
CA ALA A 132 5.61 5.33 7.67
C ALA A 132 5.86 6.48 6.68
N GLU A 133 6.77 6.26 5.73
CA GLU A 133 7.12 7.25 4.71
C GLU A 133 7.19 6.64 3.31
N TYR A 134 6.88 7.45 2.30
CA TYR A 134 6.93 7.07 0.90
C TYR A 134 7.85 8.00 0.12
N ASP A 135 8.84 7.43 -0.58
CA ASP A 135 9.69 8.15 -1.52
C ASP A 135 9.07 8.06 -2.93
N TYR A 136 8.59 9.18 -3.45
CA TYR A 136 8.03 9.30 -4.80
C TYR A 136 8.94 10.07 -5.75
N GLY A 137 10.24 10.19 -5.45
CA GLY A 137 11.20 11.01 -6.16
C GLY A 137 11.36 12.39 -5.51
N ALA A 138 12.59 12.92 -5.56
CA ALA A 138 12.92 14.24 -5.02
C ALA A 138 12.14 15.36 -5.75
N ASP A 139 11.97 16.51 -5.11
CA ASP A 139 11.14 17.58 -5.66
C ASP A 139 11.70 18.18 -6.96
N ASP A 140 13.02 18.15 -7.14
CA ASP A 140 13.74 18.51 -8.37
C ASP A 140 13.52 17.52 -9.53
N TYR A 141 13.03 16.32 -9.24
CA TYR A 141 12.60 15.35 -10.27
C TYR A 141 11.36 15.83 -11.02
N TYR A 142 10.61 16.78 -10.45
CA TYR A 142 9.36 17.28 -11.00
C TYR A 142 9.55 18.72 -11.46
N GLU A 143 9.37 18.96 -12.75
CA GLU A 143 9.41 20.33 -13.27
C GLU A 143 8.29 21.18 -12.66
N VAL A 144 8.63 22.42 -12.30
CA VAL A 144 7.66 23.44 -11.89
C VAL A 144 6.97 23.93 -13.15
N VAL A 145 5.74 23.48 -13.37
CA VAL A 145 4.91 24.00 -14.47
C VAL A 145 4.30 25.33 -14.02
N GLY A 146 4.25 26.30 -14.93
CA GLY A 146 3.60 27.60 -14.71
C GLY A 146 2.08 27.48 -14.61
N GLU A 147 1.34 28.16 -15.51
CA GLU A 147 -0.12 28.01 -15.53
C GLU A 147 -0.53 26.60 -15.97
N GLU A 148 -1.21 25.90 -15.07
CA GLU A 148 -1.66 24.53 -15.25
C GLU A 148 -3.17 24.49 -15.46
N GLU A 149 -3.60 23.93 -16.58
CA GLU A 149 -5.02 23.75 -16.89
C GLU A 149 -5.40 22.26 -16.87
N VAL A 150 -6.53 21.94 -16.26
CA VAL A 150 -7.10 20.60 -16.22
C VAL A 150 -8.47 20.63 -16.91
N ALA A 151 -8.59 19.91 -18.01
CA ALA A 151 -9.85 19.70 -18.69
C ALA A 151 -10.68 18.65 -17.94
N LEU A 152 -11.91 19.02 -17.57
CA LEU A 152 -12.89 18.12 -16.98
C LEU A 152 -13.99 17.84 -18.02
N ASN A 153 -14.20 16.58 -18.35
CA ASN A 153 -15.26 16.14 -19.25
C ASN A 153 -16.08 15.04 -18.59
N THR A 154 -17.39 15.18 -18.59
CA THR A 154 -18.32 14.18 -18.03
C THR A 154 -19.16 13.60 -19.14
N LYS A 155 -19.14 12.28 -19.25
CA LYS A 155 -20.01 11.53 -20.14
C LYS A 155 -21.08 10.79 -19.32
N PRO A 156 -22.37 10.99 -19.63
CA PRO A 156 -23.44 10.32 -18.92
C PRO A 156 -23.39 8.81 -19.16
N ALA A 157 -24.00 8.05 -18.25
CA ALA A 157 -24.21 6.62 -18.43
C ALA A 157 -25.02 6.35 -19.71
N ARG A 158 -24.74 5.24 -20.40
CA ARG A 158 -25.42 4.86 -21.66
C ARG A 158 -26.71 4.09 -21.44
N GLU A 159 -26.91 3.54 -20.25
CA GLU A 159 -28.07 2.76 -19.87
C GLU A 159 -28.64 3.35 -18.58
N ASP A 160 -29.98 3.36 -18.47
CA ASP A 160 -30.66 3.64 -17.20
C ASP A 160 -30.17 2.63 -16.17
N THR A 161 -29.49 3.14 -15.15
CA THR A 161 -28.94 2.31 -14.09
C THR A 161 -30.10 1.81 -13.25
N ASP A 162 -30.27 0.49 -13.15
CA ASP A 162 -31.23 -0.14 -12.26
C ASP A 162 -31.03 0.41 -10.84
N CYS A 163 -32.06 1.07 -10.29
CA CYS A 163 -32.08 1.73 -8.98
C CYS A 163 -31.67 0.81 -7.81
N SER A 164 -31.65 -0.51 -8.04
CA SER A 164 -31.27 -1.54 -7.06
C SER A 164 -29.76 -1.75 -6.92
N THR A 165 -28.93 -1.25 -7.84
CA THR A 165 -27.46 -1.41 -7.80
C THR A 165 -26.74 -0.13 -7.40
N PRO A 166 -25.63 -0.20 -6.63
CA PRO A 166 -24.85 0.99 -6.31
C PRO A 166 -24.35 1.64 -7.61
N GLN A 167 -24.64 2.93 -7.78
CA GLN A 167 -24.17 3.69 -8.93
C GLN A 167 -22.67 3.50 -9.09
N THR A 168 -22.26 3.14 -10.31
CA THR A 168 -20.85 2.96 -10.65
C THR A 168 -20.41 4.16 -11.47
N VAL A 169 -19.33 4.80 -11.04
CA VAL A 169 -18.72 5.96 -11.71
C VAL A 169 -17.29 5.62 -12.09
N ASN A 170 -16.93 5.86 -13.34
CA ASN A 170 -15.56 5.78 -13.82
C ASN A 170 -14.88 7.14 -13.67
N ILE A 171 -13.67 7.15 -13.14
CA ILE A 171 -12.79 8.31 -13.09
C ILE A 171 -11.55 8.00 -13.92
N VAL A 172 -11.36 8.76 -15.00
CA VAL A 172 -10.19 8.66 -15.88
C VAL A 172 -9.26 9.81 -15.56
N ILE A 173 -8.01 9.51 -15.20
CA ILE A 173 -7.01 10.52 -14.80
C ILE A 173 -5.86 10.45 -15.79
N SER A 174 -5.85 11.40 -16.73
CA SER A 174 -4.85 11.51 -17.79
C SER A 174 -3.81 12.57 -17.43
N ASP A 175 -2.63 12.13 -17.02
CA ASP A 175 -1.56 13.01 -16.52
C ASP A 175 -0.28 12.90 -17.37
N THR A 176 0.28 11.70 -17.47
CA THR A 176 1.52 11.45 -18.24
C THR A 176 1.28 11.32 -19.74
N TYR A 177 0.07 10.91 -20.14
CA TYR A 177 -0.36 10.85 -21.54
C TYR A 177 -1.90 10.84 -21.61
N PRO A 178 -2.48 11.32 -22.72
CA PRO A 178 -3.92 11.37 -22.90
C PRO A 178 -4.53 9.96 -22.97
N LEU A 179 -5.63 9.75 -22.25
CA LEU A 179 -6.45 8.55 -22.36
C LEU A 179 -7.66 8.80 -23.25
N THR A 180 -7.95 7.85 -24.12
CA THR A 180 -9.19 7.83 -24.91
C THR A 180 -10.09 6.70 -24.46
N GLU A 181 -11.40 6.83 -24.69
CA GLU A 181 -12.37 5.80 -24.29
C GLU A 181 -12.09 4.41 -24.88
N LYS A 182 -11.44 4.36 -26.05
CA LYS A 182 -11.07 3.11 -26.72
C LYS A 182 -10.13 2.25 -25.85
N LEU A 183 -9.41 2.86 -24.91
CA LEU A 183 -8.51 2.17 -24.00
C LEU A 183 -9.24 1.55 -22.80
N LEU A 184 -10.49 1.95 -22.53
CA LEU A 184 -11.28 1.43 -21.42
C LEU A 184 -11.87 0.05 -21.77
N PRO A 185 -12.09 -0.82 -20.77
CA PRO A 185 -12.80 -2.08 -20.97
C PRO A 185 -14.25 -1.81 -21.43
N PRO A 186 -14.78 -2.58 -22.41
CA PRO A 186 -16.15 -2.40 -22.89
C PRO A 186 -17.19 -2.45 -21.77
N SER A 187 -16.98 -3.32 -20.77
CA SER A 187 -17.82 -3.49 -19.59
C SER A 187 -17.96 -2.21 -18.74
N CYS A 188 -17.00 -1.28 -18.84
CA CYS A 188 -17.01 -0.01 -18.11
C CYS A 188 -17.69 1.12 -18.89
N LEU A 189 -17.81 1.03 -20.22
CA LEU A 189 -18.30 2.12 -21.09
C LEU A 189 -19.79 2.45 -20.92
N LYS A 190 -20.56 1.59 -20.24
CA LYS A 190 -21.97 1.82 -19.91
C LYS A 190 -22.17 2.76 -18.73
N HIS A 191 -21.14 2.93 -17.90
CA HIS A 191 -21.20 3.74 -16.68
C HIS A 191 -20.83 5.19 -16.96
N GLU A 192 -21.35 6.10 -16.12
CA GLU A 192 -20.93 7.49 -16.10
C GLU A 192 -19.41 7.59 -16.00
N THR A 193 -18.81 8.43 -16.84
CA THR A 193 -17.36 8.55 -16.95
C THR A 193 -16.94 10.01 -16.84
N ILE A 194 -16.20 10.32 -15.79
CA ILE A 194 -15.61 11.63 -15.55
C ILE A 194 -14.13 11.54 -15.91
N THR A 195 -13.71 12.31 -16.91
CA THR A 195 -12.33 12.38 -17.39
C THR A 195 -11.70 13.68 -16.92
N LEU A 196 -10.60 13.56 -16.19
CA LEU A 196 -9.71 14.65 -15.82
C LEU A 196 -8.43 14.52 -16.61
N GLN A 197 -8.16 15.50 -17.47
CA GLN A 197 -6.97 15.51 -18.31
C GLN A 197 -6.18 16.78 -18.04
N ARG A 198 -4.94 16.62 -17.59
CA ARG A 198 -3.99 17.72 -17.53
C ARG A 198 -3.62 18.12 -18.95
N LYS A 199 -3.78 19.40 -19.31
CA LYS A 199 -3.26 19.93 -20.57
C LYS A 199 -1.75 20.08 -20.42
N THR A 200 -1.00 19.23 -21.11
CA THR A 200 0.46 19.34 -21.17
C THR A 200 0.83 20.30 -22.29
N ASN A 201 1.76 21.21 -22.05
CA ASN A 201 2.38 21.94 -23.15
C ASN A 201 3.24 20.95 -23.95
N GLU A 202 2.92 20.71 -25.22
CA GLU A 202 3.49 19.63 -26.04
C GLU A 202 5.03 19.67 -26.14
N GLN A 203 5.63 20.83 -25.83
CA GLN A 203 7.07 21.08 -25.86
C GLN A 203 7.84 20.42 -24.71
N THR A 204 7.21 20.18 -23.55
CA THR A 204 7.85 19.53 -22.39
C THR A 204 7.11 18.25 -22.03
N LYS A 205 7.63 17.11 -22.52
CA LYS A 205 7.20 15.75 -22.09
C LYS A 205 7.64 15.41 -20.65
N ALA A 206 7.93 16.43 -19.85
CA ALA A 206 8.48 16.27 -18.52
C ALA A 206 7.45 15.71 -17.54
N ARG A 207 7.94 14.96 -16.55
CA ARG A 207 7.13 14.53 -15.42
C ARG A 207 7.01 15.71 -14.48
N CYS A 208 5.80 16.22 -14.25
CA CYS A 208 5.55 17.32 -13.33
C CYS A 208 4.61 16.92 -12.19
N TYR A 209 4.78 17.56 -11.04
CA TYR A 209 3.80 17.50 -9.98
C TYR A 209 2.67 18.48 -10.29
N SER A 210 1.42 18.02 -10.16
CA SER A 210 0.22 18.77 -10.56
C SER A 210 -0.73 18.98 -9.38
N PRO A 211 -0.56 20.07 -8.59
CA PRO A 211 -1.51 20.41 -7.54
C PRO A 211 -2.93 20.62 -8.08
N THR A 212 -3.06 21.16 -9.30
CA THR A 212 -4.36 21.46 -9.91
C THR A 212 -5.10 20.19 -10.29
N LEU A 213 -4.43 19.19 -10.87
CA LEU A 213 -5.02 17.88 -11.13
C LEU A 213 -5.41 17.18 -9.84
N VAL A 214 -4.52 17.19 -8.83
CA VAL A 214 -4.82 16.60 -7.52
C VAL A 214 -6.09 17.23 -6.93
N LYS A 215 -6.21 18.56 -6.96
CA LYS A 215 -7.39 19.27 -6.48
C LYS A 215 -8.64 18.89 -7.27
N ALA A 216 -8.58 18.91 -8.60
CA ALA A 216 -9.71 18.56 -9.46
C ALA A 216 -10.22 17.13 -9.21
N VAL A 217 -9.31 16.17 -9.00
CA VAL A 217 -9.66 14.79 -8.64
C VAL A 217 -10.32 14.73 -7.25
N VAL A 218 -9.78 15.45 -6.27
CA VAL A 218 -10.34 15.52 -4.92
C VAL A 218 -11.76 16.08 -4.94
N ASP A 219 -11.97 17.18 -5.65
CA ASP A 219 -13.27 17.84 -5.73
C ASP A 219 -14.29 16.95 -6.46
N THR A 220 -13.87 16.29 -7.55
CA THR A 220 -14.69 15.30 -8.27
C THR A 220 -15.09 14.13 -7.37
N VAL A 221 -14.16 13.58 -6.60
CA VAL A 221 -14.44 12.44 -5.71
C VAL A 221 -15.43 12.83 -4.60
N ARG A 222 -15.37 14.08 -4.13
CA ARG A 222 -16.26 14.59 -3.06
C ARG A 222 -17.69 14.85 -3.53
N THR A 223 -17.90 15.12 -4.81
CA THR A 223 -19.24 15.33 -5.37
C THR A 223 -19.96 14.03 -5.74
N LEU A 224 -19.27 12.89 -5.63
CA LEU A 224 -19.86 11.60 -6.01
C LEU A 224 -21.04 11.19 -5.12
N PRO A 225 -21.99 10.41 -5.66
CA PRO A 225 -23.12 9.87 -4.91
C PRO A 225 -22.71 8.96 -3.75
N ASN A 226 -23.50 8.96 -2.69
CA ASN A 226 -23.28 8.12 -1.52
C ASN A 226 -23.36 6.63 -1.84
N GLY A 227 -22.36 5.87 -1.38
CA GLY A 227 -22.27 4.43 -1.57
C GLY A 227 -21.82 4.00 -2.97
N CYS A 228 -21.39 4.92 -3.83
CA CYS A 228 -21.06 4.60 -5.21
C CYS A 228 -19.82 3.68 -5.32
N ARG A 229 -19.79 2.86 -6.37
CA ARG A 229 -18.56 2.19 -6.79
C ARG A 229 -17.74 3.14 -7.66
N VAL A 230 -16.46 3.27 -7.37
CA VAL A 230 -15.52 4.08 -8.16
C VAL A 230 -14.52 3.19 -8.86
N ASN A 231 -14.47 3.29 -10.19
CA ASN A 231 -13.45 2.68 -11.03
C ASN A 231 -12.45 3.76 -11.47
N VAL A 232 -11.18 3.63 -11.09
CA VAL A 232 -10.14 4.61 -11.44
C VAL A 232 -9.24 4.05 -12.54
N PHE A 233 -9.00 4.88 -13.56
CA PHE A 233 -8.14 4.60 -14.71
C PHE A 233 -7.01 5.66 -14.77
N PRO A 234 -5.91 5.45 -14.02
CA PRO A 234 -4.88 6.48 -13.86
C PRO A 234 -3.67 6.26 -14.77
N THR A 235 -3.14 7.35 -15.33
CA THR A 235 -1.80 7.44 -15.96
C THR A 235 -0.95 8.50 -15.26
N THR A 236 -0.93 8.46 -13.93
CA THR A 236 -0.27 9.44 -13.07
C THR A 236 1.16 9.05 -12.73
N ASN A 237 2.01 10.05 -12.49
CA ASN A 237 3.31 9.82 -11.87
C ASN A 237 3.18 9.45 -10.36
N PRO A 238 4.25 8.96 -9.71
CA PRO A 238 4.18 8.53 -8.31
C PRO A 238 3.77 9.62 -7.32
N LYS A 239 4.23 10.87 -7.49
CA LYS A 239 3.88 11.98 -6.59
C LYS A 239 2.41 12.40 -6.71
N ASN A 240 1.90 12.55 -7.93
CA ASN A 240 0.48 12.80 -8.18
C ASN A 240 -0.39 11.65 -7.65
N THR A 241 0.03 10.40 -7.89
CA THR A 241 -0.64 9.21 -7.35
C THR A 241 -0.73 9.26 -5.82
N TYR A 242 0.40 9.48 -5.15
CA TYR A 242 0.45 9.59 -3.69
C TYR A 242 -0.50 10.67 -3.17
N MET A 243 -0.44 11.87 -3.76
CA MET A 243 -1.26 13.01 -3.32
C MET A 243 -2.76 12.80 -3.59
N ILE A 244 -3.13 12.20 -4.73
CA ILE A 244 -4.51 11.82 -5.03
C ILE A 244 -5.01 10.79 -4.02
N VAL A 245 -4.26 9.72 -3.79
CA VAL A 245 -4.66 8.66 -2.84
C VAL A 245 -4.84 9.23 -1.45
N TYR A 246 -3.86 10.01 -0.98
CA TYR A 246 -3.87 10.61 0.34
C TYR A 246 -5.01 11.62 0.53
N LYS A 247 -5.28 12.49 -0.44
CA LYS A 247 -6.27 13.57 -0.28
C LYS A 247 -7.70 13.18 -0.68
N ALA A 248 -7.87 12.33 -1.70
CA ALA A 248 -9.19 11.98 -2.23
C ALA A 248 -9.76 10.70 -1.60
N PHE A 249 -8.90 9.70 -1.32
CA PHE A 249 -9.36 8.36 -0.95
C PHE A 249 -9.03 7.96 0.49
N LYS A 250 -8.04 8.58 1.14
CA LYS A 250 -7.65 8.29 2.52
C LYS A 250 -8.41 9.17 3.53
N THR A 251 -9.73 9.02 3.57
CA THR A 251 -10.62 9.90 4.35
C THR A 251 -11.00 9.36 5.73
N GLY A 252 -10.54 8.17 6.09
CA GLY A 252 -10.97 7.48 7.32
C GLY A 252 -12.45 7.05 7.29
N GLY A 253 -13.03 6.87 6.10
CA GLY A 253 -14.43 6.48 5.91
C GLY A 253 -15.41 7.66 5.90
N ARG A 254 -14.91 8.88 5.69
CA ARG A 254 -15.71 10.11 5.56
C ARG A 254 -16.03 10.48 4.11
N ASP A 255 -15.82 9.55 3.18
CA ASP A 255 -16.17 9.71 1.78
C ASP A 255 -17.48 9.03 1.42
N ASN A 256 -17.91 9.30 0.19
CA ASN A 256 -19.13 8.77 -0.39
C ASN A 256 -18.91 7.41 -1.06
N ILE A 257 -17.70 6.82 -0.98
CA ILE A 257 -17.31 5.67 -1.81
C ILE A 257 -17.69 4.35 -1.13
N GLY A 258 -18.51 3.55 -1.80
CA GLY A 258 -18.87 2.18 -1.40
C GLY A 258 -17.82 1.13 -1.79
N SER A 259 -17.08 1.32 -2.88
CA SER A 259 -15.93 0.47 -3.21
C SER A 259 -15.02 1.12 -4.23
N LEU A 260 -13.72 0.86 -4.11
CA LEU A 260 -12.70 1.43 -4.98
C LEU A 260 -12.00 0.33 -5.79
N TYR A 261 -11.97 0.50 -7.11
CA TYR A 261 -11.25 -0.35 -8.04
C TYR A 261 -10.26 0.49 -8.85
N VAL A 262 -9.03 0.00 -9.00
CA VAL A 262 -8.02 0.64 -9.86
C VAL A 262 -7.65 -0.31 -10.98
N TYR A 263 -7.78 0.15 -12.21
CA TYR A 263 -7.50 -0.64 -13.39
C TYR A 263 -6.03 -0.56 -13.77
N LYS A 264 -5.45 -1.70 -14.14
CA LYS A 264 -4.06 -1.79 -14.59
C LYS A 264 -4.01 -1.61 -16.10
N GLN A 265 -2.96 -0.99 -16.60
CA GLN A 265 -2.55 -1.20 -17.99
C GLN A 265 -1.52 -2.34 -18.01
N PRO A 266 -1.79 -3.44 -18.73
CA PRO A 266 -0.81 -4.49 -18.94
C PRO A 266 0.35 -3.96 -19.76
N ASN A 267 1.57 -4.30 -19.35
CA ASN A 267 2.79 -3.97 -20.10
C ASN A 267 3.08 -5.08 -21.12
N ASN A 268 2.11 -5.35 -22.01
CA ASN A 268 2.29 -6.24 -23.14
C ASN A 268 2.39 -5.37 -24.39
N GLU A 269 3.49 -5.50 -25.13
CA GLU A 269 4.02 -4.59 -26.16
C GLU A 269 3.07 -4.26 -27.33
N SER A 270 1.86 -4.81 -27.36
CA SER A 270 0.92 -4.67 -28.47
C SER A 270 -0.34 -3.86 -28.14
N TYR A 271 -0.69 -3.66 -26.86
CA TYR A 271 -1.99 -3.08 -26.49
C TYR A 271 -1.92 -2.22 -25.21
N TRP A 272 -2.11 -0.90 -25.35
CA TRP A 272 -2.18 0.10 -24.26
C TRP A 272 -3.53 0.11 -23.50
N HIS A 273 -4.38 -0.88 -23.75
CA HIS A 273 -5.71 -0.98 -23.15
C HIS A 273 -5.64 -1.30 -21.65
N PHE A 274 -6.56 -0.78 -20.87
CA PHE A 274 -6.72 -1.21 -19.49
C PHE A 274 -7.20 -2.67 -19.44
N ALA A 275 -6.78 -3.39 -18.41
CA ALA A 275 -7.19 -4.76 -18.17
C ALA A 275 -8.72 -4.86 -17.98
N GLU A 276 -9.32 -5.96 -18.42
CA GLU A 276 -10.78 -6.16 -18.34
C GLU A 276 -11.33 -6.08 -16.91
N LYS A 277 -10.50 -6.43 -15.91
CA LYS A 277 -10.89 -6.43 -14.49
C LYS A 277 -10.04 -5.48 -13.67
N GLY A 278 -10.70 -4.58 -12.95
CA GLY A 278 -10.07 -3.70 -11.97
C GLY A 278 -9.60 -4.45 -10.72
N VAL A 279 -8.52 -3.98 -10.11
CA VAL A 279 -8.08 -4.46 -8.80
C VAL A 279 -8.90 -3.78 -7.72
N ARG A 280 -9.60 -4.58 -6.93
CA ARG A 280 -10.26 -4.07 -5.71
C ARG A 280 -9.20 -3.55 -4.74
N ILE A 281 -9.32 -2.28 -4.36
CA ILE A 281 -8.44 -1.62 -3.39
C ILE A 281 -9.04 -1.77 -1.99
N TYR A 282 -10.30 -1.36 -1.81
CA TYR A 282 -11.08 -1.69 -0.63
C TYR A 282 -12.57 -1.90 -0.96
N PRO A 283 -13.25 -2.84 -0.28
CA PRO A 283 -14.68 -2.71 -0.03
C PRO A 283 -14.91 -1.60 1.00
N ARG A 284 -15.98 -0.80 0.89
CA ARG A 284 -16.59 -0.20 2.09
C ARG A 284 -17.18 -1.34 2.89
N MET A 285 -16.32 -2.08 3.59
CA MET A 285 -16.76 -2.86 4.72
C MET A 285 -17.15 -1.82 5.76
N VAL A 286 -18.43 -1.80 6.10
CA VAL A 286 -18.94 -1.21 7.33
C VAL A 286 -18.33 -1.99 8.51
N LEU A 287 -17.02 -1.86 8.73
CA LEU A 287 -16.28 -2.50 9.81
C LEU A 287 -16.58 -1.84 11.17
N ARG A 288 -17.53 -0.89 11.21
CA ARG A 288 -18.03 -0.25 12.43
C ARG A 288 -19.30 -0.87 13.00
N ARG A 289 -19.93 -1.87 12.37
CA ARG A 289 -21.15 -2.51 12.94
C ARG A 289 -20.90 -3.76 13.79
N ILE A 290 -19.76 -4.44 13.66
CA ILE A 290 -19.49 -5.67 14.43
C ILE A 290 -18.95 -5.34 15.84
N ILE A 291 -18.03 -4.38 15.97
CA ILE A 291 -17.47 -4.02 17.28
C ILE A 291 -18.51 -3.25 18.14
N THR A 292 -19.35 -2.42 17.52
CA THR A 292 -20.36 -1.64 18.25
C THR A 292 -21.61 -2.45 18.63
N ARG A 293 -21.94 -3.54 17.93
CA ARG A 293 -23.01 -4.46 18.37
C ARG A 293 -22.56 -5.35 19.54
N CYS A 294 -21.31 -5.80 19.55
CA CYS A 294 -20.78 -6.57 20.69
C CYS A 294 -20.67 -5.75 21.98
N PHE A 295 -20.45 -4.44 21.91
CA PHE A 295 -20.41 -3.58 23.09
C PHE A 295 -21.79 -3.09 23.57
N ARG A 296 -22.78 -2.95 22.67
CA ARG A 296 -24.12 -2.49 23.06
C ARG A 296 -25.02 -3.60 23.61
N GLN A 297 -24.70 -4.86 23.35
CA GLN A 297 -25.45 -6.01 23.91
C GLN A 297 -24.93 -6.44 25.29
N LYS A 298 -23.76 -5.94 25.73
CA LYS A 298 -23.23 -6.18 27.08
C LYS A 298 -23.63 -5.13 28.11
N SER A 299 -24.14 -3.96 27.70
CA SER A 299 -24.58 -2.91 28.64
C SER A 299 -26.07 -2.99 29.03
N SER A 300 -26.86 -3.88 28.42
CA SER A 300 -28.28 -4.08 28.76
C SER A 300 -28.53 -5.30 29.64
N VAL A 301 -27.48 -5.95 30.15
CA VAL A 301 -27.56 -7.11 31.06
C VAL A 301 -27.11 -6.73 32.49
N PHE A 302 -26.63 -5.49 32.69
CA PHE A 302 -26.16 -4.99 33.98
C PHE A 302 -27.02 -3.87 34.58
N SER A 303 -28.19 -3.61 34.00
CA SER A 303 -29.19 -2.67 34.53
C SER A 303 -30.39 -3.33 35.18
N ASP A 304 -30.45 -4.67 35.21
CA ASP A 304 -31.51 -5.47 35.85
C ASP A 304 -30.91 -6.50 36.82
N LEU A 305 -30.06 -6.03 37.74
CA LEU A 305 -29.59 -6.72 38.94
C LEU A 305 -29.47 -5.74 40.10
#